data_AF-A0A9Q1AHQ9-F1
#
_entry.id   AF-A0A9Q1AHQ9-F1
#
_cell.length_a   1.000
_cell.length_b   1.000
_cell.length_c   1.000
_cell.angle_alpha   90.00
_cell.angle_beta   90.00
_cell.angle_gamma   90.00
#
_symmetry.space_group_name_H-M   'P 1'
#
loop_
_entity.id
_entity.type
_entity.pdbx_description
1 polymer ?
#
loop_
_entity_poly.entity_id
_entity_poly.type
_entity_poly.pdbx_seq_one_letter_code
_entity_poly.pdbx_strand_id
1 'polypeptide(L)' 'MQLNGGGKGLKDIEVNLMADVSDCLDKYRVLKIDELKEATDGFSVNCLIEGSVFKGSINGETYAIKKMKWNACEEL' A
#
# COMPACT_ATOMS: atom_id res chain seq x y z
N MET A 1 -4.63 -34.55 -7.86
CA MET A 1 -5.22 -33.43 -7.12
C MET A 1 -4.56 -32.16 -7.65
N GLN A 2 -5.24 -31.39 -8.50
CA GLN A 2 -4.75 -30.11 -9.01
C GLN A 2 -5.34 -29.00 -8.13
N LEU A 3 -4.48 -28.22 -7.48
CA LEU A 3 -4.86 -27.05 -6.71
C LEU A 3 -4.85 -25.84 -7.65
N ASN A 4 -6.02 -25.50 -8.19
CA ASN A 4 -6.26 -24.20 -8.82
C ASN A 4 -7.07 -23.34 -7.86
N GLY A 5 -6.46 -22.30 -7.32
CA GLY A 5 -7.11 -21.42 -6.35
C GLY A 5 -6.29 -20.19 -6.01
N GLY A 6 -5.83 -19.43 -7.01
CA GLY A 6 -5.12 -18.18 -6.80
C GLY A 6 -5.82 -17.04 -7.52
N GLY A 7 -6.54 -16.17 -6.80
CA GLY A 7 -6.92 -14.86 -7.34
C GLY A 7 -8.29 -14.28 -6.96
N LYS A 8 -9.21 -15.05 -6.38
CA LYS A 8 -10.58 -14.53 -6.08
C LYS A 8 -10.67 -13.67 -4.80
N GLY A 9 -9.92 -13.98 -3.74
CA GLY A 9 -10.08 -13.27 -2.45
C GLY A 9 -9.54 -11.83 -2.40
N LEU A 10 -8.44 -11.53 -3.09
CA LEU A 10 -7.79 -10.20 -3.02
C LEU A 10 -8.63 -9.10 -3.68
N LYS A 11 -9.30 -9.42 -4.79
CA LYS A 11 -10.14 -8.46 -5.52
C LYS A 11 -11.40 -8.12 -4.73
N ASP A 12 -12.03 -9.11 -4.11
CA ASP A 12 -13.24 -8.87 -3.32
C ASP A 12 -12.94 -8.01 -2.07
N ILE A 13 -11.77 -8.19 -1.44
CA ILE A 13 -11.30 -7.33 -0.32
C ILE A 13 -11.01 -5.91 -0.79
N GLU A 14 -10.35 -5.73 -1.94
CA GLU A 14 -10.09 -4.41 -2.52
C GLU A 14 -11.39 -3.66 -2.82
N VAL A 15 -12.41 -4.35 -3.35
CA VAL A 15 -13.72 -3.78 -3.68
C VAL A 15 -14.50 -3.40 -2.42
N ASN A 16 -14.48 -4.22 -1.37
CA ASN A 16 -15.14 -3.91 -0.10
C ASN A 16 -14.49 -2.74 0.63
N LEU A 17 -13.15 -2.72 0.73
CA LEU A 17 -12.45 -1.59 1.34
C LEU A 17 -12.74 -0.28 0.59
N MET A 18 -12.69 -0.31 -0.75
CA MET A 18 -13.00 0.84 -1.59
C MET A 18 -14.42 1.37 -1.37
N ALA A 19 -15.39 0.50 -1.07
CA ALA A 19 -16.76 0.91 -0.79
C ALA A 19 -16.89 1.62 0.57
N ASP A 20 -16.19 1.16 1.60
CA ASP A 20 -16.28 1.75 2.95
C ASP A 20 -15.59 3.12 3.06
N VAL A 21 -14.57 3.37 2.21
CA VAL A 21 -13.89 4.68 2.14
C VAL A 21 -14.25 5.51 0.90
N SER A 22 -15.19 5.06 0.07
CA SER A 22 -15.53 5.73 -1.20
C SER A 22 -15.91 7.19 -1.02
N ASP A 23 -16.62 7.50 0.07
CA ASP A 23 -17.11 8.84 0.39
C ASP A 23 -16.00 9.79 0.86
N CYS A 24 -14.81 9.26 1.17
CA CYS A 24 -13.63 10.03 1.54
C CYS A 24 -12.52 10.00 0.48
N LEU A 25 -12.63 9.12 -0.51
CA LEU A 25 -11.54 8.79 -1.45
C LEU A 25 -11.26 9.88 -2.47
N ASP A 26 -12.21 10.78 -2.70
CA ASP A 26 -12.07 11.95 -3.57
C ASP A 26 -10.88 12.85 -3.19
N LYS A 27 -10.44 12.78 -1.93
CA LYS A 27 -9.31 13.56 -1.40
C LYS A 27 -7.99 12.80 -1.37
N TYR A 28 -7.99 11.50 -1.63
CA TYR A 28 -6.82 10.64 -1.48
C TYR A 28 -6.39 10.03 -2.80
N ARG A 29 -5.08 10.05 -3.02
CA ARG A 29 -4.45 9.27 -4.09
C ARG A 29 -4.18 7.86 -3.58
N VAL A 30 -4.85 6.87 -4.17
CA VAL A 30 -4.56 5.45 -3.92
C VAL A 30 -3.32 5.04 -4.72
N LEU A 31 -2.40 4.35 -4.07
CA LEU A 31 -1.18 3.80 -4.65
C LEU A 31 -1.10 2.31 -4.34
N LYS A 32 -0.58 1.53 -5.29
CA LYS A 32 -0.29 0.12 -5.07
C LYS A 32 0.97 -0.02 -4.22
N ILE A 33 1.04 -1.14 -3.49
CA ILE A 33 2.23 -1.43 -2.67
C ILE A 33 3.52 -1.51 -3.50
N ASP A 34 3.43 -1.96 -4.75
CA ASP A 34 4.61 -2.05 -5.62
C ASP A 34 5.11 -0.68 -6.07
N GLU A 35 4.22 0.31 -6.26
CA GLU A 35 4.62 1.71 -6.51
C GLU A 35 5.36 2.28 -5.29
N LEU A 36 4.91 1.96 -4.07
CA LEU A 36 5.58 2.38 -2.84
C LEU A 36 6.94 1.69 -2.65
N LYS A 37 7.06 0.41 -3.03
CA LYS A 37 8.35 -0.30 -3.01
C LYS A 37 9.32 0.33 -4.00
N GLU A 38 8.91 0.57 -5.24
CA GLU A 38 9.76 1.22 -6.25
C GLU A 38 10.24 2.59 -5.76
N ALA A 39 9.32 3.40 -5.22
CA ALA A 39 9.64 4.73 -4.71
C ALA A 39 10.68 4.72 -3.58
N THR A 40 10.77 3.65 -2.80
CA THR A 40 11.58 3.54 -1.57
C THR A 40 12.73 2.55 -1.67
N ASP A 41 13.09 2.11 -2.89
CA ASP A 41 14.09 1.06 -3.11
C ASP A 41 13.80 -0.20 -2.26
N GLY A 42 12.54 -0.65 -2.28
CA GLY A 42 12.07 -1.79 -1.51
C GLY A 42 12.00 -1.55 0.00
N PHE A 43 11.76 -0.32 0.44
CA PHE A 43 11.88 0.12 1.85
C PHE A 43 13.31 -0.08 2.41
N SER A 44 14.31 0.26 1.61
CA SER A 44 15.72 0.18 1.98
C SER A 44 16.04 1.05 3.21
N VAL A 45 16.99 0.60 4.03
CA VAL A 45 17.51 1.40 5.16
C VAL A 45 18.15 2.70 4.68
N ASN A 46 18.64 2.75 3.43
CA ASN A 46 19.20 3.96 2.82
C ASN A 46 18.14 5.05 2.61
N CYS A 47 16.87 4.65 2.51
CA CYS A 47 15.73 5.56 2.43
C CYS A 47 15.14 5.88 3.81
N LEU A 48 15.58 5.23 4.89
CA LEU A 48 15.00 5.43 6.22
C LEU A 48 15.31 6.85 6.73
N ILE A 49 14.25 7.59 7.04
CA ILE A 49 14.36 8.89 7.71
C ILE A 49 14.40 8.65 9.21
N GLU A 50 13.34 8.03 9.75
CA GLU A 50 13.22 7.73 11.17
C GLU A 50 12.16 6.66 11.42
N GLY A 51 12.45 5.73 12.33
CA GLY A 51 11.47 4.73 12.78
C GLY A 51 10.93 3.86 11.64
N SER A 52 9.71 4.17 11.18
CA SER A 52 9.08 3.49 10.04
C SER A 52 8.74 4.44 8.87
N VAL A 53 9.40 5.60 8.82
CA VAL A 53 9.21 6.62 7.78
C VAL A 53 10.40 6.59 6.80
N PHE A 54 10.10 6.48 5.52
CA PHE A 54 11.07 6.34 4.44
C PHE A 54 10.93 7.50 3.44
N LYS A 55 12.04 8.02 2.93
CA LYS A 55 12.07 8.91 1.78
C LYS A 55 11.77 8.10 0.52
N GLY A 56 10.78 8.54 -0.25
CA GLY A 56 10.52 7.96 -1.57
C GLY A 56 10.30 8.99 -2.65
N SER A 57 10.51 8.59 -3.90
CA SER A 57 10.26 9.41 -5.08
C SER A 57 9.12 8.83 -5.91
N ILE A 58 8.04 9.59 -6.09
CA ILE A 58 6.88 9.17 -6.88
C ILE A 58 6.65 10.24 -7.95
N ASN A 59 6.73 9.86 -9.22
CA ASN A 59 6.61 10.78 -10.37
C ASN A 59 7.56 12.00 -10.31
N GLY A 60 8.78 11.80 -9.78
CA GLY A 60 9.80 12.86 -9.67
C GLY A 60 9.65 13.77 -8.46
N GLU A 61 8.59 13.63 -7.67
CA GLU A 61 8.40 14.35 -6.41
C GLU A 61 8.84 13.50 -5.21
N THR A 62 9.40 14.16 -4.20
CA THR A 62 9.87 13.49 -2.97
C THR A 62 8.79 13.50 -1.89
N TYR A 63 8.57 12.34 -1.27
CA TYR A 63 7.58 12.11 -0.21
C TYR A 63 8.21 11.45 1.02
N ALA A 64 7.61 11.69 2.18
CA ALA A 64 7.81 10.88 3.37
C ALA A 64 6.72 9.79 3.42
N ILE A 65 7.12 8.53 3.33
CA ILE A 65 6.24 7.36 3.25
C ILE A 65 6.35 6.59 4.56
N LYS A 66 5.27 6.56 5.35
CA LYS A 66 5.24 5.83 6.62
C LYS A 66 4.72 4.41 6.41
N LYS A 67 5.59 3.42 6.62
CA LYS A 67 5.20 2.01 6.66
C LYS A 67 4.53 1.72 8.00
N MET A 68 3.24 1.42 7.95
CA MET A 68 2.47 1.01 9.12
C MET A 68 2.57 -0.50 9.29
N LYS A 69 2.65 -1.00 10.53
CA LYS A 69 2.71 -2.44 10.84
C LYS A 69 1.34 -3.12 10.82
N TRP A 70 0.27 -2.34 10.68
CA TRP A 70 -1.09 -2.81 10.82
C TRP A 70 -1.63 -3.34 9.49
N ASN A 71 -2.04 -4.60 9.47
CA ASN A 71 -2.77 -5.16 8.35
C ASN A 71 -4.25 -4.78 8.52
N ALA A 72 -4.75 -3.85 7.70
CA ALA A 72 -6.15 -3.41 7.80
C ALA A 72 -7.15 -4.57 7.62
N CYS A 73 -6.78 -5.64 6.92
CA CYS A 73 -7.63 -6.81 6.71
C CYS A 73 -7.76 -7.72 7.94
N GLU A 74 -6.91 -7.56 8.95
CA GLU A 74 -7.01 -8.34 10.20
C GLU A 74 -8.03 -7.74 11.17
N GLU A 75 -8.58 -6.55 10.85
CA GLU A 75 -9.39 -5.72 11.76
C GLU A 75 -10.71 -5.25 11.13
N LEU A 76 -11.09 -5.86 9.99
CA LEU A 76 -12.41 -5.76 9.34
C LEU A 76 -13.15 -7.10 9.49
#